data_AF-A0A950U5N7-F1
#
_entry.id   AF-A0A950U5N7-F1
#
_cell.length_a   1.000
_cell.length_b   1.000
_cell.length_c   1.000
_cell.angle_alpha   90.00
_cell.angle_beta   90.00
_cell.angle_gamma   90.00
#
_symmetry.space_group_name_H-M   'P 1'
#
loop_
_entity.id
_entity.type
_entity.pdbx_description
1 polymer ?
#
loop_
_entity_poly.entity_id
_entity_poly.type
_entity_poly.pdbx_seq_one_letter_code
_entity_poly.pdbx_strand_id
1 'polypeptide(L)'
;MLEGVEVVFIVVAIGAGGQELLLTGSAGALAALLLVVLLGLLLHRPVARVPENSLKFAVGILLSAFGTFWVGEGIGVSWPGDDWSVLILVVGYAIVAHLVVSLCRRNSLPLNLRLAKK
;
A
#
# COMPACT_ATOMS: atom_id res chain seq x y z
N MET A 1 7.79 -5.30 -16.37
CA MET A 1 8.99 -4.43 -16.25
C MET A 1 9.31 -4.11 -14.79
N LEU A 2 8.32 -3.80 -13.93
CA LEU A 2 8.56 -3.52 -12.50
C LEU A 2 9.10 -4.73 -11.70
N GLU A 3 8.49 -5.92 -11.86
CA GLU A 3 8.92 -7.14 -11.13
C GLU A 3 10.39 -7.53 -11.41
N GLY A 4 10.85 -7.33 -12.64
CA GLY A 4 12.24 -7.64 -13.01
C GLY A 4 13.25 -6.66 -12.39
N VAL A 5 12.88 -5.38 -12.28
CA VAL A 5 13.75 -4.36 -11.66
C VAL A 5 13.86 -4.57 -10.15
N GLU A 6 12.76 -4.98 -9.51
CA GLU A 6 12.72 -5.28 -8.07
C GLU A 6 13.62 -6.47 -7.72
N VAL A 7 13.56 -7.55 -8.50
CA VAL A 7 14.45 -8.72 -8.33
C VAL A 7 15.92 -8.31 -8.43
N VAL A 8 16.29 -7.45 -9.37
CA VAL A 8 17.67 -6.97 -9.52
C VAL A 8 18.12 -6.20 -8.27
N PHE A 9 17.29 -5.30 -7.73
CA PHE A 9 17.64 -4.56 -6.51
C PHE A 9 17.81 -5.46 -5.30
N ILE A 10 16.93 -6.44 -5.11
CA ILE A 10 17.01 -7.40 -4.00
C ILE A 10 18.30 -8.23 -4.12
N VAL A 11 18.59 -8.78 -5.30
CA VAL A 11 19.78 -9.61 -5.53
C VAL A 11 21.08 -8.83 -5.33
N VAL A 12 21.15 -7.60 -5.85
CA VAL A 12 22.34 -6.75 -5.71
C VAL A 12 22.56 -6.32 -4.26
N ALA A 13 21.49 -5.94 -3.54
CA ALA A 13 21.58 -5.54 -2.14
C ALA A 13 22.05 -6.70 -1.23
N ILE A 14 21.50 -7.90 -1.43
CA ILE A 14 21.90 -9.10 -0.67
C ILE A 14 23.32 -9.54 -1.06
N GLY A 15 23.65 -9.51 -2.35
CA GLY A 15 24.97 -9.88 -2.87
C GLY A 15 26.10 -8.96 -2.39
N ALA A 16 25.81 -7.69 -2.17
CA ALA A 16 26.78 -6.71 -1.64
C ALA A 16 27.03 -6.84 -0.11
N GLY A 17 26.20 -7.59 0.62
CA GLY A 17 26.23 -7.69 2.08
C GLY A 17 27.28 -8.63 2.69
N GLY A 18 27.90 -9.52 1.89
CA GLY A 18 28.86 -10.53 2.36
C GLY A 18 28.23 -11.82 2.93
N GLN A 19 29.05 -12.87 3.15
CA GLN A 19 28.58 -14.21 3.53
C GLN A 19 27.86 -14.29 4.89
N GLU A 20 28.27 -13.50 5.88
CA GLU A 20 27.62 -13.44 7.21
C GLU A 20 26.18 -12.90 7.13
N LEU A 21 25.95 -11.92 6.24
CA LEU A 21 24.61 -11.39 5.96
C LEU A 21 23.72 -12.40 5.24
N LEU A 22 24.30 -13.34 4.48
CA LEU A 22 23.51 -14.38 3.83
C LEU A 22 22.88 -15.33 4.85
N LEU A 23 23.64 -15.74 5.87
CA LEU A 23 23.12 -16.66 6.90
C LEU A 23 22.08 -15.99 7.80
N THR A 24 22.43 -14.84 8.38
CA THR A 24 21.52 -14.10 9.27
C THR A 24 20.33 -13.51 8.51
N GLY A 25 20.54 -13.00 7.30
CA GLY A 25 19.49 -12.51 6.41
C GLY A 25 18.54 -13.61 5.96
N SER A 26 19.05 -14.80 5.60
CA SER A 26 18.20 -15.95 5.24
C SER A 26 17.38 -16.45 6.42
N ALA A 27 17.97 -16.51 7.62
CA ALA A 27 17.25 -16.87 8.83
C ALA A 27 16.14 -15.86 9.16
N GLY A 28 16.43 -14.55 9.03
CA GLY A 28 15.45 -13.49 9.18
C GLY A 28 14.33 -13.55 8.16
N ALA A 29 14.66 -13.79 6.88
CA ALA A 29 13.67 -13.96 5.81
C ALA A 29 12.78 -15.18 6.04
N LEU A 30 13.34 -16.31 6.48
CA LEU A 30 12.58 -17.50 6.84
C LEU A 30 11.65 -17.22 8.03
N ALA A 31 12.15 -16.56 9.07
CA ALA A 31 11.34 -16.20 10.23
C ALA A 31 10.20 -15.25 9.86
N ALA A 32 10.47 -14.24 9.04
CA ALA A 32 9.46 -13.32 8.51
C ALA A 32 8.42 -14.06 7.66
N LEU A 33 8.85 -14.95 6.77
CA LEU A 33 7.96 -15.77 5.95
C LEU A 33 7.03 -16.62 6.83
N LEU A 34 7.58 -17.35 7.80
CA LEU A 34 6.79 -18.17 8.71
C LEU A 34 5.79 -17.34 9.51
N LEU A 35 6.21 -16.17 10.00
CA LEU A 35 5.35 -15.25 10.73
C LEU A 35 4.22 -14.73 9.84
N VAL A 36 4.51 -14.34 8.60
CA VAL A 36 3.51 -13.86 7.62
C VAL A 36 2.53 -14.98 7.26
N VAL A 37 3.01 -16.21 7.03
CA VAL A 37 2.14 -17.37 6.77
C VAL A 37 1.23 -17.62 7.96
N LEU A 38 1.76 -17.61 9.17
CA LEU A 38 0.98 -17.81 10.39
C LEU A 38 -0.09 -16.71 10.52
N LEU A 39 0.29 -15.45 10.37
CA LEU A 39 -0.64 -14.33 10.39
C LEU A 39 -1.72 -14.48 9.31
N GLY A 40 -1.32 -14.87 8.09
CA GLY A 40 -2.22 -15.14 6.98
C GLY A 40 -3.24 -16.21 7.31
N LEU A 41 -2.82 -17.32 7.93
CA LEU A 41 -3.71 -18.39 8.38
C LEU A 41 -4.69 -17.92 9.46
N LEU A 42 -4.23 -17.13 10.44
CA LEU A 42 -5.10 -16.58 11.49
C LEU A 42 -6.09 -15.54 10.94
N LEU A 43 -5.63 -14.67 10.05
CA LEU A 43 -6.38 -13.52 9.53
C LEU A 43 -7.20 -13.84 8.28
N HIS A 44 -7.02 -15.01 7.66
CA HIS A 44 -7.73 -15.39 6.44
C HIS A 44 -9.26 -15.30 6.60
N ARG A 45 -9.80 -15.82 7.71
CA ARG A 45 -11.25 -15.81 7.97
C ARG A 45 -11.85 -14.41 8.16
N PRO A 46 -11.28 -13.51 8.97
CA PRO A 46 -11.82 -12.15 9.09
C PRO A 46 -11.63 -11.32 7.82
N VAL A 47 -10.50 -11.46 7.11
CA VAL A 47 -10.24 -10.70 5.87
C VAL A 47 -11.20 -11.13 4.75
N ALA A 48 -11.53 -12.42 4.65
CA ALA A 48 -12.50 -12.92 3.67
C ALA A 48 -13.94 -12.36 3.86
N ARG A 49 -14.23 -11.76 5.02
CA ARG A 49 -15.53 -11.13 5.30
C ARG A 49 -15.55 -9.64 4.95
N VAL A 50 -14.40 -9.04 4.63
CA VAL A 50 -14.32 -7.62 4.28
C VAL A 50 -14.85 -7.44 2.86
N PRO A 51 -15.75 -6.47 2.61
CA PRO A 51 -16.20 -6.15 1.26
C PRO A 51 -15.02 -5.84 0.34
N GLU A 52 -14.96 -6.49 -0.83
CA GLU A 52 -13.86 -6.35 -1.78
C GLU A 52 -13.59 -4.88 -2.15
N ASN A 53 -14.65 -4.08 -2.29
CA ASN A 53 -14.54 -2.66 -2.60
C ASN A 53 -13.83 -1.86 -1.50
N SER A 54 -14.10 -2.16 -0.22
CA SER A 54 -13.43 -1.52 0.91
C SER A 54 -11.96 -1.91 0.98
N LEU A 55 -11.65 -3.17 0.69
CA LEU A 55 -10.27 -3.66 0.66
C LEU A 55 -9.47 -2.96 -0.45
N LYS A 56 -9.99 -2.92 -1.67
CA LYS A 56 -9.35 -2.21 -2.79
C LYS A 56 -9.13 -0.73 -2.49
N PHE A 57 -10.10 -0.09 -1.86
CA PHE A 57 -10.01 1.32 -1.49
C PHE A 57 -8.90 1.57 -0.46
N ALA A 58 -8.87 0.78 0.62
CA ALA A 58 -7.85 0.90 1.66
C ALA A 58 -6.45 0.60 1.12
N VAL A 59 -6.30 -0.48 0.33
CA VAL A 59 -5.04 -0.86 -0.29
C VAL A 59 -4.56 0.25 -1.24
N GLY A 60 -5.45 0.85 -2.04
CA GLY A 60 -5.10 1.97 -2.92
C GLY A 60 -4.55 3.18 -2.16
N ILE A 61 -5.15 3.52 -1.00
CA ILE A 61 -4.67 4.61 -0.13
C ILE A 61 -3.27 4.29 0.41
N LEU A 62 -3.09 3.07 0.94
CA LEU A 62 -1.81 2.64 1.51
C LEU A 62 -0.70 2.63 0.44
N LEU A 63 -0.96 2.06 -0.74
CA LEU A 63 0.00 2.04 -1.84
C LEU A 63 0.39 3.44 -2.30
N SER A 64 -0.56 4.37 -2.35
CA SER A 64 -0.27 5.76 -2.71
C SER A 64 0.60 6.44 -1.65
N ALA A 65 0.26 6.29 -0.36
CA ALA A 65 1.02 6.88 0.74
C ALA A 65 2.45 6.35 0.81
N PHE A 66 2.63 5.01 0.81
CA PHE A 66 3.96 4.40 0.83
C PHE A 66 4.76 4.73 -0.43
N GLY A 67 4.13 4.66 -1.61
CA GLY A 67 4.80 5.01 -2.86
C GLY A 67 5.33 6.44 -2.85
N THR A 68 4.52 7.41 -2.40
CA THR A 68 4.94 8.81 -2.30
C THR A 68 6.04 9.01 -1.27
N PHE A 69 5.95 8.38 -0.09
CA PHE A 69 6.96 8.46 0.95
C PHE A 69 8.34 7.98 0.44
N TRP A 70 8.39 6.77 -0.09
CA TRP A 70 9.64 6.15 -0.56
C TRP A 70 10.21 6.83 -1.80
N VAL A 71 9.36 7.32 -2.72
CA VAL A 71 9.83 8.14 -3.84
C VAL A 71 10.45 9.45 -3.33
N GLY A 72 9.84 10.09 -2.33
CA GLY A 72 10.39 11.29 -1.69
C GLY A 72 11.75 11.04 -1.06
N GLU A 73 11.86 9.99 -0.24
CA GLU A 73 13.14 9.56 0.36
C GLU A 73 14.18 9.25 -0.72
N GLY A 74 13.79 8.52 -1.77
CA GLY A 74 14.67 8.14 -2.87
C GLY A 74 15.24 9.32 -3.68
N ILE A 75 14.56 10.46 -3.67
CA ILE A 75 15.04 11.71 -4.30
C ILE A 75 15.60 12.73 -3.29
N GLY A 76 15.75 12.34 -2.01
CA GLY A 76 16.35 13.16 -0.96
C GLY A 76 15.42 14.20 -0.32
N VAL A 77 14.10 14.02 -0.41
CA VAL A 77 13.13 14.87 0.30
C VAL A 77 13.21 14.55 1.79
N SER A 78 13.41 15.59 2.61
CA SER A 78 13.32 15.46 4.07
C SER A 78 11.86 15.54 4.50
N TRP A 79 11.37 14.45 5.08
CA TRP A 79 9.99 14.36 5.55
C TRP A 79 9.85 14.99 6.95
N PRO A 80 8.87 15.88 7.17
CA PRO A 80 8.66 16.51 8.47
C PRO A 80 8.14 15.49 9.50
N GLY A 81 8.98 15.12 10.46
CA GLY A 81 8.66 14.08 11.45
C GLY A 81 9.04 12.67 11.00
N ASP A 82 9.95 12.55 10.02
CA ASP A 82 10.50 11.29 9.53
C ASP A 82 9.36 10.32 9.13
N ASP A 83 9.37 9.10 9.68
CA ASP A 83 8.41 8.04 9.41
C ASP A 83 6.95 8.41 9.76
N TRP A 84 6.72 9.37 10.66
CA TRP A 84 5.37 9.84 10.99
C TRP A 84 4.66 10.46 9.78
N SER A 85 5.43 10.94 8.80
CA SER A 85 4.90 11.49 7.56
C SER A 85 4.09 10.47 6.77
N VAL A 86 4.39 9.17 6.88
CA VAL A 86 3.58 8.11 6.25
C VAL A 86 2.14 8.15 6.76
N LEU A 87 1.94 8.33 8.07
CA LEU A 87 0.59 8.41 8.65
C LEU A 87 -0.15 9.66 8.18
N ILE A 88 0.56 10.79 8.07
CA ILE A 88 0.00 12.04 7.53
C ILE A 88 -0.42 11.85 6.08
N LEU A 89 0.41 11.20 5.25
CA LEU A 89 0.09 10.87 3.85
C LEU A 89 -1.13 9.95 3.77
N VAL A 90 -1.20 8.89 4.58
CA VAL A 90 -2.36 7.98 4.62
C VAL A 90 -3.65 8.75 4.94
N VAL A 91 -3.62 9.61 5.96
CA VAL A 91 -4.78 10.42 6.34
C VAL A 91 -5.15 11.40 5.22
N GLY A 92 -4.17 12.08 4.62
CA GLY A 92 -4.37 13.01 3.51
C GLY A 92 -5.01 12.33 2.31
N TYR A 93 -4.46 11.20 1.86
CA TYR A 93 -5.02 10.41 0.76
C TYR A 93 -6.42 9.88 1.09
N ALA A 94 -6.67 9.43 2.33
CA ALA A 94 -7.99 8.97 2.74
C ALA A 94 -9.04 10.08 2.67
N ILE A 95 -8.71 11.29 3.13
CA ILE A 95 -9.60 12.47 3.07
C ILE A 95 -9.93 12.80 1.60
N VAL A 96 -8.90 12.94 0.75
CA VAL A 96 -9.07 13.28 -0.67
C VAL A 96 -9.91 12.20 -1.37
N ALA A 97 -9.58 10.92 -1.17
CA ALA A 97 -10.30 9.82 -1.78
C ALA A 97 -11.77 9.78 -1.34
N HIS A 98 -12.07 9.99 -0.05
CA HIS A 98 -13.44 10.07 0.44
C HIS A 98 -14.22 11.26 -0.13
N LEU A 99 -13.58 12.43 -0.24
CA LEU A 99 -14.19 13.62 -0.85
C LEU A 99 -14.53 13.36 -2.32
N VAL A 100 -13.58 12.85 -3.10
CA VAL A 100 -13.79 12.54 -4.53
C VAL A 100 -14.91 11.51 -4.72
N VAL A 101 -14.89 10.42 -3.95
CA VAL A 101 -15.95 9.40 -4.01
C VAL A 101 -17.32 9.97 -3.60
N SER A 102 -17.36 10.83 -2.58
CA SER A 102 -18.59 11.50 -2.14
C SER A 102 -19.16 12.42 -3.23
N LEU A 103 -18.30 13.19 -3.91
CA LEU A 103 -18.71 14.07 -5.01
C LEU A 103 -19.22 13.28 -6.22
N CYS A 104 -18.51 12.21 -6.62
CA CYS A 104 -18.95 11.34 -7.71
C CYS A 104 -20.30 10.69 -7.39
N ARG A 105 -20.48 10.15 -6.17
CA ARG A 105 -21.74 9.52 -5.74
C ARG A 105 -22.92 10.49 -5.75
N ARG A 106 -22.70 11.77 -5.41
CA ARG A 106 -23.75 12.81 -5.48
C ARG A 106 -24.20 13.10 -6.91
N ASN A 107 -23.31 12.94 -7.89
CA ASN A 107 -23.59 13.23 -9.29
C ASN A 107 -24.19 12.03 -10.05
N SER A 108 -24.09 10.81 -9.50
CA SER A 108 -24.66 9.56 -10.06
C SER A 108 -26.19 9.41 -9.89
N LEU A 109 -26.94 10.50 -9.73
CA LEU A 109 -28.40 10.46 -9.74
C LEU A 109 -28.89 9.81 -11.06
N PRO A 110 -29.81 8.83 -11.00
CA PRO A 110 -30.22 8.08 -12.19
C PRO A 110 -30.74 9.01 -13.29
N LEU A 111 -30.19 8.86 -14.49
CA LEU A 111 -30.48 9.66 -15.68
C LEU A 111 -32.00 9.77 -15.96
N ASN A 112 -32.78 8.76 -15.54
CA ASN A 112 -34.24 8.72 -15.68
C ASN A 112 -34.96 9.92 -15.03
N LEU A 113 -34.44 10.48 -13.93
CA LEU A 113 -35.08 11.63 -13.27
C LEU A 113 -34.67 12.98 -13.89
N ARG A 114 -33.58 13.03 -14.67
CA ARG A 114 -33.17 14.24 -15.41
C ARG A 114 -33.90 14.40 -16.73
N LEU A 115 -34.31 13.30 -17.36
CA LEU A 115 -35.07 13.31 -18.62
C LEU A 115 -36.59 13.47 -18.40
N ALA A 116 -37.13 13.05 -17.24
CA ALA A 116 -38.55 13.26 -16.91
C ALA A 116 -38.89 14.70 -16.50
N LYS A 117 -37.89 15.60 -16.42
CA LYS A 117 -38.04 16.99 -15.98
C LYS A 117 -37.74 18.02 -17.07
N LYS A 118 -37.54 17.58 -18.32
CA LYS A 118 -37.51 18.41 -19.53
C LYS A 118 -38.75 18.13 -20.36
#